data_AF-A0A2S9GM12-F1
#
_entry.id   AF-A0A2S9GM12-F1
#
_cell.length_a   1.000
_cell.length_b   1.000
_cell.length_c   1.000
_cell.angle_alpha   90.00
_cell.angle_beta   90.00
_cell.angle_gamma   90.00
#
_symmetry.space_group_name_H-M   'P 1'
#
loop_
_entity.id
_entity.type
_entity.pdbx_description
1 polymer ?
#
loop_
_entity_poly.entity_id
_entity_poly.type
_entity_poly.pdbx_seq_one_letter_code
_entity_poly.pdbx_strand_id
1 'polypeptide(L)'
;RMDELGWETAHIVGNSLGGWVGFELERRGRARTVTAIAPAGGWSQHSLTKYETVLKFILGGPALIAARVLGPRILRLPGVR
;
A
#
# COMPACT_ATOMS: atom_id res chain seq x y z
N ARG A 1 -14.29 10.59 5.51
CA ARG A 1 -14.27 9.81 6.78
C ARG A 1 -13.60 10.50 7.96
N MET A 2 -12.41 11.12 7.87
CA MET A 2 -11.89 11.86 9.04
C MET A 2 -12.84 12.99 9.46
N ASP A 3 -13.36 13.75 8.50
CA ASP A 3 -14.34 14.82 8.81
C ASP A 3 -15.65 14.28 9.38
N GLU A 4 -16.16 13.17 8.86
CA GLU A 4 -17.36 12.49 9.39
C GLU A 4 -17.19 12.04 10.86
N LEU A 5 -15.96 11.74 11.28
CA LEU A 5 -15.61 11.38 12.65
C LEU A 5 -15.26 12.60 13.52
N GLY A 6 -15.32 13.82 12.98
CA GLY A 6 -14.90 15.04 13.67
C GLY A 6 -13.39 15.14 13.89
N TRP A 7 -12.59 14.38 13.14
CA TRP A 7 -11.13 14.37 13.28
C TRP A 7 -10.48 15.37 12.32
N GLU A 8 -10.10 16.52 12.88
CA GLU A 8 -9.31 17.52 12.15
C GLU A 8 -7.91 16.98 11.80
N THR A 9 -7.28 16.24 12.71
CA THR A 9 -5.96 15.63 12.51
C THR A 9 -5.88 14.25 13.17
N ALA A 10 -4.90 13.43 12.77
CA ALA A 10 -4.65 12.12 13.38
C ALA A 10 -3.16 11.72 13.34
N HIS A 11 -2.77 10.73 14.16
CA HIS A 11 -1.52 10.00 13.97
C HIS A 11 -1.75 8.93 12.90
N ILE A 12 -0.93 8.93 11.84
CA ILE A 12 -1.16 8.11 10.66
C ILE A 12 -0.05 7.07 10.54
N VAL A 13 -0.43 5.80 10.31
CA VAL A 13 0.50 4.75 9.89
C VAL A 13 0.12 4.29 8.49
N GLY A 14 1.12 4.12 7.63
CA GLY A 14 0.89 3.74 6.23
C GLY A 14 2.01 2.85 5.70
N ASN A 15 1.62 1.73 5.08
CA ASN A 15 2.53 0.84 4.35
C ASN A 15 2.42 1.07 2.84
N SER A 16 3.55 1.02 2.11
CA SER A 16 3.56 1.13 0.64
C SER A 16 2.82 2.39 0.16
N LEU A 17 1.83 2.27 -0.73
CA LEU A 17 0.99 3.37 -1.19
C LEU A 17 0.35 4.15 -0.03
N GLY A 18 -0.02 3.48 1.06
CA GLY A 18 -0.60 4.13 2.24
C GLY A 18 0.35 5.10 2.93
N GLY A 19 1.67 4.84 2.88
CA GLY A 19 2.67 5.76 3.41
C GLY A 19 2.74 7.06 2.60
N TRP A 20 2.65 6.98 1.27
CA TRP A 20 2.57 8.15 0.40
C TRP A 20 1.31 9.00 0.67
N VAL A 21 0.16 8.35 0.82
CA VAL A 21 -1.08 9.03 1.21
C VAL A 21 -0.93 9.71 2.57
N GLY A 22 -0.23 9.06 3.52
CA GLY A 22 0.12 9.67 4.81
C GLY A 22 0.92 10.96 4.67
N PHE A 23 1.93 11.00 3.81
CA PHE A 23 2.68 12.23 3.52
C PHE A 23 1.83 13.30 2.84
N GLU A 24 0.94 12.94 1.93
CA GLU A 24 0.02 13.91 1.32
C GLU A 24 -0.99 14.48 2.33
N LEU A 25 -1.39 13.71 3.34
CA LEU A 25 -2.22 14.19 4.46
C LEU A 25 -1.43 15.12 5.39
N GLU A 26 -0.17 14.79 5.68
CA GLU A 26 0.73 15.68 6.43
C GLU A 26 0.92 17.02 5.71
N ARG A 27 1.20 17.00 4.39
CA ARG A 27 1.31 18.21 3.57
C ARG A 27 0.05 19.09 3.59
N ARG A 28 -1.12 18.50 3.84
CA ARG A 28 -2.41 19.20 3.95
C ARG A 28 -2.75 19.61 5.39
N GLY A 29 -1.85 19.41 6.34
CA GLY A 29 -2.06 19.71 7.76
C GLY A 29 -3.03 18.76 8.46
N ARG A 30 -3.27 17.57 7.90
CA ARG A 30 -4.23 16.57 8.41
C ARG A 30 -3.57 15.46 9.24
N ALA A 31 -2.24 15.40 9.30
CA ALA A 31 -1.51 14.44 10.13
C ALA A 31 -0.74 15.14 11.25
N ARG A 32 -0.79 14.58 12.47
CA ARG A 32 0.05 15.01 13.62
C ARG A 32 1.43 14.36 13.57
N THR A 33 1.46 13.08 13.20
CA THR A 33 2.68 12.33 12.89
C THR A 33 2.38 11.32 11.79
N VAL A 34 3.41 10.91 11.06
CA VAL A 34 3.33 9.84 10.05
C VAL A 34 4.38 8.78 10.34
N THR A 35 3.96 7.54 10.53
CA THR A 35 4.83 6.36 10.52
C THR A 35 4.68 5.65 9.18
N ALA A 36 5.71 5.78 8.34
CA ALA A 36 5.73 5.22 7.00
C ALA A 36 6.56 3.93 6.96
N ILE A 37 5.96 2.83 6.52
CA ILE A 37 6.62 1.53 6.38
C ILE A 37 6.75 1.24 4.88
N ALA A 38 7.99 1.12 4.40
CA ALA A 38 8.30 0.93 2.97
C ALA A 38 7.41 1.81 2.05
N PRO A 39 7.34 3.14 2.28
CA PRO A 39 6.38 4.00 1.59
C PRO A 39 6.63 4.05 0.08
N ALA A 40 5.56 4.23 -0.69
CA ALA A 40 5.66 4.62 -2.08
C ALA A 40 6.13 6.08 -2.20
N GLY A 41 6.80 6.41 -3.31
CA GLY A 41 7.35 7.74 -3.57
C GLY A 41 8.82 7.86 -3.18
N GLY A 42 9.34 9.10 -3.17
CA GLY A 42 10.78 9.37 -3.00
C GLY A 42 11.58 9.36 -4.31
N TRP A 43 10.89 9.20 -5.45
CA TRP A 43 11.46 9.28 -6.80
C TRP A 43 10.80 10.38 -7.61
N SER A 44 11.49 10.88 -8.63
CA SER A 44 10.92 11.85 -9.58
C SER A 44 9.76 11.24 -10.38
N GLN A 45 8.89 12.10 -10.92
CA GLN A 45 7.74 11.68 -11.70
C GLN A 45 8.10 10.80 -12.90
N HIS A 46 9.30 10.99 -13.45
CA HIS A 46 9.89 10.17 -14.50
C HIS A 46 11.23 9.65 -14.02
N SER A 47 11.24 8.39 -13.56
CA SER A 47 12.43 7.68 -13.13
C SER A 47 12.32 6.21 -13.50
N LEU A 48 13.45 5.58 -13.78
CA LEU A 48 13.51 4.13 -14.03
C LEU A 48 12.93 3.35 -12.85
N THR A 49 13.27 3.73 -11.61
CA THR A 49 12.76 3.11 -10.39
C THR A 49 11.24 3.14 -10.29
N LYS A 50 10.59 4.26 -10.69
CA LYS A 50 9.12 4.34 -10.74
C LYS A 50 8.55 3.31 -11.71
N TYR A 51 9.04 3.30 -12.94
CA TYR A 51 8.52 2.42 -13.98
C TYR A 51 8.77 0.95 -13.66
N GLU A 52 9.97 0.61 -13.18
CA GLU A 52 10.33 -0.73 -12.73
C GLU A 52 9.42 -1.21 -11.59
N THR A 53 9.19 -0.36 -10.58
CA THR A 53 8.31 -0.69 -9.45
C THR A 53 6.89 -0.96 -9.92
N VAL A 54 6.31 -0.05 -10.73
CA VAL A 54 4.96 -0.22 -11.29
C VAL A 54 4.87 -1.50 -12.12
N LEU A 55 5.86 -1.76 -12.98
CA LEU A 55 5.89 -2.96 -13.82
C LEU A 55 5.93 -4.23 -12.98
N LYS A 56 6.76 -4.28 -11.93
CA LYS A 56 6.83 -5.42 -11.00
C LYS A 56 5.48 -5.71 -10.35
N PHE A 57 4.75 -4.68 -9.92
CA PHE A 57 3.42 -4.87 -9.33
C PHE A 57 2.38 -5.33 -10.37
N ILE A 58 2.42 -4.79 -11.59
CA ILE A 58 1.54 -5.24 -12.68
C ILE A 58 1.81 -6.71 -13.03
N LEU A 59 3.08 -7.07 -13.22
CA LEU A 59 3.50 -8.44 -13.53
C LEU A 59 3.24 -9.42 -12.37
N GLY A 60 3.20 -8.95 -11.13
CA GLY A 60 2.77 -9.73 -9.96
C GLY A 60 1.26 -9.95 -9.89
N GLY A 61 0.45 -9.18 -10.60
CA GLY A 61 -1.02 -9.26 -10.62
C GLY A 61 -1.55 -10.66 -10.96
N PRO A 62 -1.11 -11.32 -12.05
CA PRO A 62 -1.50 -12.69 -12.36
C PRO A 62 -1.21 -13.69 -11.24
N ALA A 63 -0.07 -13.56 -10.54
CA ALA A 63 0.26 -14.43 -9.41
C ALA A 63 -0.68 -14.19 -8.22
N LEU A 64 -1.04 -12.93 -7.94
CA LEU A 64 -2.03 -12.60 -6.90
C LEU A 64 -3.43 -13.12 -7.25
N ILE A 65 -3.84 -13.03 -8.51
CA ILE A 65 -5.11 -13.60 -8.99
C ILE A 65 -5.10 -15.12 -8.82
N ALA A 66 -4.03 -15.78 -9.26
CA ALA A 66 -3.86 -17.22 -9.08
C ALA A 66 -3.91 -17.60 -7.59
N ALA A 67 -3.21 -16.87 -6.72
CA ALA A 67 -3.24 -17.08 -5.28
C ALA A 67 -4.66 -16.89 -4.70
N ARG A 68 -5.43 -15.90 -5.18
CA ARG A 68 -6.81 -15.66 -4.73
C ARG A 68 -7.76 -16.79 -5.15
N VAL A 69 -7.60 -17.30 -6.38
CA VAL A 69 -8.49 -18.31 -6.97
C VAL A 69 -8.12 -19.73 -6.53
N LEU A 70 -6.83 -20.05 -6.48
CA LEU A 70 -6.32 -21.38 -6.18
C LEU A 70 -5.93 -21.56 -4.71
N GLY A 71 -5.56 -20.48 -4.01
CA GLY A 71 -5.13 -20.52 -2.61
C GLY A 71 -6.09 -21.25 -1.67
N PRO A 72 -7.42 -20.96 -1.69
CA PRO A 72 -8.39 -21.67 -0.86
C PRO A 72 -8.48 -23.18 -1.14
N ARG A 73 -8.08 -23.62 -2.35
CA ARG A 73 -8.07 -25.04 -2.73
C ARG A 73 -6.79 -25.74 -2.26
N ILE A 74 -5.65 -25.04 -2.33
CA ILE A 74 -4.35 -25.54 -1.86
C ILE A 74 -4.39 -25.81 -0.35
N LEU A 75 -5.07 -24.96 0.42
CA LEU A 75 -5.24 -25.14 1.87
C LEU A 75 -6.08 -26.38 2.25
N ARG A 76 -6.71 -27.06 1.28
CA ARG A 76 -7.49 -28.30 1.50
C ARG A 76 -6.74 -29.56 1.09
N LEU A 77 -5.50 -29.45 0.63
CA LEU A 77 -4.70 -30.61 0.24
C LEU A 77 -4.21 -31.37 1.47
N PRO A 78 -4.25 -32.71 1.46
CA PRO A 78 -3.77 -33.50 2.58
C PRO A 78 -2.28 -33.21 2.84
N GLY A 79 -1.95 -32.78 4.06
CA GLY A 79 -0.58 -32.45 4.49
C GLY A 79 -0.24 -30.96 4.57
N VAL A 80 -1.10 -30.07 4.07
CA VAL A 80 -0.99 -28.62 4.32
C VAL A 80 -1.59 -28.34 5.70
N ARG A 81 -0.75 -27.96 6.68
CA ARG A 81 -1.16 -27.54 8.03
C ARG A 81 -1.20 -26.02 8.13
#